data_AF-A0A8J7DFE6-F1
#
_entry.id   AF-A0A8J7DFE6-F1
#
_cell.length_a   1.000
_cell.length_b   1.000
_cell.length_c   1.000
_cell.angle_alpha   90.00
_cell.angle_beta   90.00
_cell.angle_gamma   90.00
#
_symmetry.space_group_name_H-M   'P 1'
#
loop_
_entity.id
_entity.type
_entity.pdbx_description
1 polymer ?
#
loop_
_entity_poly.entity_id
_entity_poly.type
_entity_poly.pdbx_seq_one_letter_code
_entity_poly.pdbx_strand_id
1 'polypeptide(L)' 'MSNTTFEANDHQYFALKQAKDFFGQRWKSKLRTCWETGRYPSSLSQYKAELQQVRNQAGANWLTRFRFEG' A
#
# COMPACT_ATOMS: atom_id res chain seq x y z
N MET A 1 -13.08 17.63 14.39
CA MET A 1 -12.23 16.44 14.19
C MET A 1 -12.19 16.18 12.69
N SER A 2 -11.11 16.57 12.02
CA SER A 2 -10.99 16.41 10.58
C SER A 2 -10.90 14.91 10.27
N ASN A 3 -11.94 14.36 9.64
CA ASN A 3 -11.87 13.03 9.03
C ASN A 3 -10.93 13.14 7.83
N THR A 4 -9.63 13.15 8.07
CA THR A 4 -8.63 13.13 7.01
C THR A 4 -8.62 11.72 6.42
N THR A 5 -9.54 11.47 5.50
CA THR A 5 -9.46 10.32 4.60
C THR A 5 -8.13 10.46 3.88
N PHE A 6 -7.16 9.62 4.21
CA PHE A 6 -5.91 9.58 3.47
C PHE A 6 -6.21 9.22 2.01
N GLU A 7 -5.89 10.13 1.10
CA GLU A 7 -5.94 9.89 -0.34
C GLU A 7 -4.52 9.60 -0.80
N ALA A 8 -4.34 8.42 -1.41
CA ALA A 8 -3.05 8.06 -1.99
C ALA A 8 -2.81 8.93 -3.22
N ASN A 9 -1.62 9.54 -3.31
CA ASN A 9 -1.21 10.26 -4.52
C ASN A 9 -0.95 9.28 -5.68
N ASP A 10 -0.78 9.78 -6.91
CA ASP A 10 -0.57 8.95 -8.10
C ASP A 10 0.58 7.94 -7.96
N HIS A 11 1.68 8.34 -7.31
CA HIS A 11 2.85 7.48 -7.11
C HIS A 11 2.55 6.34 -6.13
N GLN A 12 1.88 6.66 -5.03
CA GLN A 12 1.43 5.70 -4.03
C GLN A 12 0.35 4.76 -4.59
N TYR A 13 -0.56 5.28 -5.39
CA TYR A 13 -1.57 4.49 -6.08
C TYR A 13 -0.94 3.53 -7.08
N PHE A 14 0.05 3.99 -7.85
CA PHE A 14 0.83 3.15 -8.75
C PHE A 14 1.60 2.07 -7.99
N ALA A 15 2.26 2.42 -6.89
CA ALA A 15 2.94 1.47 -6.02
C ALA A 15 1.99 0.38 -5.46
N LEU A 16 0.79 0.78 -5.01
CA LEU A 16 -0.25 -0.14 -4.56
C LEU A 16 -0.74 -1.02 -5.72
N LYS A 17 -0.87 -0.47 -6.92
CA LYS A 17 -1.27 -1.22 -8.13
C LYS A 17 -0.22 -2.27 -8.48
N GLN A 18 1.06 -1.93 -8.44
CA GLN A 18 2.16 -2.88 -8.66
C GLN A 18 2.18 -3.96 -7.58
N ALA A 19 1.94 -3.61 -6.31
CA ALA A 19 1.81 -4.60 -5.24
C ALA A 19 0.60 -5.52 -5.45
N LYS A 20 -0.53 -4.98 -5.92
CA LYS A 20 -1.72 -5.76 -6.30
C LYS A 20 -1.43 -6.73 -7.44
N ASP A 21 -0.76 -6.26 -8.48
CA ASP A 21 -0.41 -7.08 -9.65
C ASP A 21 0.55 -8.21 -9.25
N PHE A 22 1.60 -7.88 -8.48
CA PHE A 22 2.61 -8.84 -8.04
C PHE A 22 2.08 -9.91 -7.07
N PHE A 23 1.29 -9.51 -6.06
CA PHE A 23 0.78 -10.43 -5.04
C PHE A 23 -0.59 -11.03 -5.37
N GLY A 24 -1.25 -10.55 -6.43
CA GLY A 24 -2.57 -11.00 -6.86
C GLY A 24 -3.68 -10.75 -5.83
N GLN A 25 -4.64 -11.67 -5.72
CA GLN A 25 -5.81 -11.50 -4.86
C GLN A 25 -5.49 -11.28 -3.37
N ARG A 26 -4.35 -11.78 -2.89
CA ARG A 26 -3.93 -11.68 -1.47
C ARG A 26 -3.02 -10.50 -1.19
N TRP A 27 -2.91 -9.54 -2.12
CA TRP A 27 -1.98 -8.43 -2.03
C TRP A 27 -2.08 -7.59 -0.77
N LYS A 28 -3.29 -7.34 -0.25
CA LYS A 28 -3.46 -6.58 0.99
C LYS A 28 -2.79 -7.24 2.20
N SER A 29 -2.97 -8.56 2.33
CA SER A 29 -2.39 -9.34 3.42
C SER A 29 -0.86 -9.43 3.27
N LYS A 30 -0.37 -9.71 2.06
CA LYS A 30 1.06 -9.74 1.76
C LYS A 30 1.74 -8.39 1.96
N LEU A 31 1.11 -7.31 1.50
CA LEU A 31 1.61 -5.95 1.68
C LEU A 31 1.67 -5.57 3.16
N ARG A 32 0.67 -5.97 3.96
CA ARG A 32 0.72 -5.79 5.42
C ARG A 32 1.92 -6.53 6.03
N THR A 33 2.16 -7.78 5.64
CA THR A 33 3.36 -8.51 6.09
C THR A 33 4.65 -7.80 5.67
N CYS A 34 4.72 -7.24 4.46
CA CYS A 34 5.87 -6.43 4.02
C CYS A 34 6.05 -5.17 4.88
N TRP A 35 4.95 -4.53 5.28
CA TRP A 35 4.98 -3.37 6.19
C TRP A 35 5.51 -3.75 7.57
N GLU A 36 5.06 -4.87 8.14
CA GLU A 36 5.49 -5.35 9.45
C GLU A 36 6.96 -5.81 9.45
N THR A 37 7.36 -6.54 8.42
CA THR A 37 8.72 -7.09 8.30
C THR A 37 9.73 -6.09 7.74
N GLY A 38 9.27 -4.99 7.13
CA GLY A 38 10.10 -4.04 6.39
C GLY A 38 10.75 -4.62 5.13
N ARG A 39 10.41 -5.86 4.76
CA ARG A 39 10.98 -6.58 3.62
C ARG A 39 10.02 -6.53 2.44
N TYR A 40 10.49 -5.94 1.35
CA TYR A 40 9.76 -5.86 0.09
C TYR A 40 10.46 -6.74 -0.95
N PRO A 41 9.71 -7.42 -1.83
CA PRO A 41 10.28 -8.11 -2.98
C PRO A 41 11.12 -7.16 -3.83
N SER A 42 12.15 -7.66 -4.52
CA SER A 42 13.01 -6.84 -5.40
C SER A 42 12.20 -6.04 -6.42
N SER A 43 11.12 -6.64 -6.98
CA SER A 43 10.20 -5.98 -7.91
C SER A 43 9.47 -4.76 -7.31
N LEU A 44 9.22 -4.78 -6.00
CA LEU A 44 8.57 -3.71 -5.24
C LEU A 44 9.56 -2.82 -4.47
N SER A 45 10.86 -3.12 -4.51
CA SER A 45 11.88 -2.37 -3.76
C SER A 45 11.95 -0.90 -4.21
N GLN A 46 11.72 -0.63 -5.49
CA GLN A 46 11.65 0.73 -6.03
C GLN A 46 10.46 1.53 -5.49
N TYR A 47 9.37 0.86 -5.09
CA TYR A 47 8.16 1.46 -4.54
C TYR A 47 8.10 1.41 -3.00
N LYS A 48 9.19 0.97 -2.36
CA LYS A 48 9.26 0.77 -0.92
C LYS A 48 8.96 2.06 -0.17
N ALA A 49 9.49 3.19 -0.64
CA ALA A 49 9.35 4.48 0.03
C ALA A 49 7.87 4.91 0.05
N GLU A 50 7.21 4.83 -1.10
CA GLU A 50 5.80 5.17 -1.31
C GLU A 50 4.89 4.25 -0.48
N LEU A 51 5.14 2.93 -0.51
CA LEU A 51 4.38 1.97 0.27
C LEU A 51 4.53 2.20 1.79
N GLN A 52 5.71 2.64 2.25
CA GLN A 52 5.90 3.03 3.65
C GLN A 52 5.23 4.36 4.00
N GLN A 53 5.23 5.34 3.09
CA GLN A 53 4.49 6.58 3.30
C GLN A 53 2.99 6.31 3.45
N VAL A 54 2.41 5.47 2.58
CA VAL A 54 1.01 5.03 2.71
C VAL A 54 0.77 4.37 4.07
N ARG A 55 1.66 3.49 4.52
CA ARG A 55 1.56 2.88 5.85
C ARG A 55 1.56 3.95 6.95
N ASN A 56 2.49 4.90 6.89
CA ASN A 56 2.69 5.91 7.93
C ASN A 56 1.53 6.93 7.99
N GLN A 57 0.95 7.26 6.83
CA GLN A 57 -0.10 8.27 6.73
C GLN A 57 -1.51 7.68 6.85
N ALA A 58 -1.76 6.51 6.26
CA ALA A 58 -3.08 5.88 6.20
C ALA A 58 -3.30 4.82 7.28
N GLY A 59 -2.24 4.08 7.62
CA GLY A 59 -2.30 2.95 8.55
C GLY A 59 -2.91 1.66 7.96
N ALA A 60 -2.80 0.57 8.73
CA ALA A 60 -3.24 -0.76 8.32
C ALA A 60 -4.76 -0.91 8.13
N ASN A 61 -5.55 -0.05 8.80
CA ASN A 61 -7.02 0.00 8.70
C ASN A 61 -7.50 0.68 7.41
N TRP A 62 -6.71 1.59 6.84
CA TRP A 62 -7.05 2.17 5.54
C TRP A 62 -6.92 1.12 4.43
N LEU A 63 -5.86 0.29 4.46
CA LEU A 63 -5.63 -0.74 3.43
C LEU A 63 -6.79 -1.76 3.33
N THR A 64 -7.46 -2.08 4.43
CA THR A 64 -8.62 -2.99 4.40
C THR A 64 -9.78 -2.37 3.65
N ARG A 65 -10.03 -1.08 3.85
CA ARG A 65 -11.11 -0.31 3.21
C ARG A 65 -10.75 0.14 1.79
N PHE A 66 -9.47 0.28 1.47
CA PHE A 66 -8.99 0.71 0.17
C PHE A 66 -9.50 -0.19 -0.95
N ARG A 67 -10.03 0.43 -1.99
CA ARG A 67 -10.41 -0.22 -3.24
C ARG A 67 -9.82 0.60 -4.37
N PHE A 68 -9.35 -0.10 -5.40
CA PHE A 68 -9.08 0.59 -6.66
C PHE A 68 -10.45 0.98 -7.21
N GLU A 69 -10.67 2.28 -7.42
CA GLU A 69 -11.77 2.76 -8.26
C GLU A 69 -11.58 2.07 -9.62
N GLY A 70 -12.62 1.34 -10.05
CA GLY A 70 -12.62 0.52 -11.24
C GLY A 70 -13.12 1.29 -12.44
#